data_AF-H0J6K7-F1
#
_entry.id   AF-H0J6K7-F1
#
_cell.length_a   1.000
_cell.length_b   1.000
_cell.length_c   1.000
_cell.angle_alpha   90.00
_cell.angle_beta   90.00
_cell.angle_gamma   90.00
#
_symmetry.space_group_name_H-M   'P 1'
#
loop_
_entity.id
_entity.type
_entity.pdbx_description
1 polymer ?
#
loop_
_entity_poly.entity_id
_entity_poly.type
_entity_poly.pdbx_seq_one_letter_code
_entity_poly.pdbx_strand_id
1 'polypeptide(L)'
;SQVHEKIETNSQTKIIKLKGKIIHYAIFDIKQTLDKAQLYSEIYASSNKKVKYSFFFIIVKTFFAFFRSYILKLGITSGWRGFVISFGDAIGVFFKYAKVYQRSEAKK
;
A
#
# COMPACT_ATOMS: atom_id res chain seq x y z
N SER A 1 -15.21 -1.32 -3.05
CA SER A 1 -13.88 -0.80 -2.69
C SER A 1 -13.99 -0.03 -1.39
N GLN A 2 -13.61 -0.62 -0.26
CA GLN A 2 -13.88 -0.09 1.09
C GLN A 2 -13.13 1.21 1.46
N VAL A 3 -12.42 1.81 0.50
CA VAL A 3 -11.55 2.99 0.72
C VAL A 3 -11.70 4.04 -0.40
N HIS A 4 -12.57 3.81 -1.38
CA HIS A 4 -12.85 4.80 -2.41
C HIS A 4 -14.22 5.40 -2.10
N GLU A 5 -14.21 6.56 -1.44
CA GLU A 5 -15.39 7.38 -1.31
C GLU A 5 -15.80 7.88 -2.71
N LYS A 6 -17.11 7.92 -2.95
CA LYS A 6 -17.69 8.41 -4.20
C LYS A 6 -18.51 9.65 -3.86
N ILE A 7 -18.37 10.70 -4.68
CA ILE A 7 -19.24 11.87 -4.57
C ILE A 7 -20.61 11.50 -5.12
N GLU A 8 -21.65 11.62 -4.29
CA GLU A 8 -23.04 11.52 -4.73
C GLU A 8 -23.49 12.86 -5.32
N THR A 9 -23.90 12.84 -6.58
CA THR A 9 -24.39 14.03 -7.29
C THR A 9 -25.90 13.92 -7.49
N ASN A 10 -26.66 14.94 -7.14
CA ASN A 10 -28.09 15.02 -7.48
C ASN A 10 -28.32 15.76 -8.81
N SER A 11 -29.57 15.78 -9.29
CA SER A 11 -29.99 16.44 -10.54
C SER A 11 -29.75 17.95 -10.61
N GLN A 12 -29.53 18.61 -9.46
CA GLN A 12 -29.25 20.05 -9.32
C GLN A 12 -27.74 20.33 -9.16
N THR A 13 -26.90 19.29 -9.10
CA THR A 13 -25.46 19.44 -8.88
C THR A 13 -24.78 19.96 -10.15
N LYS A 14 -24.17 21.14 -10.07
CA LYS A 14 -23.44 21.74 -11.18
C LYS A 14 -21.96 21.37 -11.13
N ILE A 15 -21.52 20.57 -12.09
CA ILE A 15 -20.09 20.25 -12.26
C ILE A 15 -19.42 21.42 -12.98
N ILE A 16 -18.39 21.99 -12.37
CA ILE A 16 -17.64 23.12 -12.92
C ILE A 16 -16.17 22.74 -13.03
N LYS A 17 -15.55 23.01 -14.18
CA LYS A 17 -14.11 22.80 -14.38
C LYS A 17 -13.34 23.97 -13.81
N LEU A 18 -12.58 23.75 -12.75
CA LEU A 18 -11.71 24.76 -12.16
C LEU A 18 -10.49 25.01 -13.07
N LYS A 19 -10.11 26.28 -13.23
CA LYS A 19 -8.86 26.67 -13.90
C LYS A 19 -7.73 26.66 -12.87
N GLY A 20 -6.73 25.80 -13.08
CA GLY A 20 -5.56 25.68 -12.19
C GLY A 20 -4.97 24.27 -12.20
N LYS A 21 -3.83 24.10 -11.51
CA LYS A 21 -3.21 22.80 -11.25
C LYS A 21 -3.22 22.54 -9.76
N ILE A 22 -3.75 21.38 -9.36
CA ILE A 22 -3.62 20.89 -7.99
C ILE A 22 -2.32 20.09 -7.91
N ILE A 23 -1.39 20.55 -7.08
CA ILE A 23 -0.19 19.78 -6.75
C ILE A 23 -0.55 18.85 -5.60
N HIS A 24 -0.72 17.56 -5.90
CA HIS A 24 -1.03 16.55 -4.89
C HIS A 24 0.20 15.66 -4.65
N TYR A 25 0.84 15.84 -3.51
CA TYR A 25 1.84 14.90 -3.04
C TYR A 25 1.14 13.81 -2.23
N ALA A 26 1.31 12.55 -2.66
CA ALA A 26 0.65 11.43 -2.01
C ALA A 26 1.22 11.15 -0.60
N ILE A 27 2.49 11.50 -0.35
CA ILE A 27 3.23 11.24 0.89
C ILE A 27 4.14 12.43 1.15
N PHE A 28 4.04 13.03 2.34
CA PHE A 28 4.89 14.14 2.75
C PHE A 28 5.97 13.74 3.76
N ASP A 29 5.74 12.63 4.47
CA ASP A 29 6.61 12.14 5.54
C ASP A 29 6.64 10.60 5.54
N ILE A 30 7.77 10.03 5.95
CA ILE A 30 7.97 8.58 6.14
C ILE A 30 6.95 8.01 7.12
N LYS A 31 6.52 8.78 8.13
CA LYS A 31 5.44 8.38 9.04
C LYS A 31 4.17 7.97 8.27
N GLN A 32 3.78 8.74 7.26
CA GLN A 32 2.58 8.45 6.46
C GLN A 32 2.73 7.14 5.69
N THR A 33 3.94 6.77 5.27
CA THR A 33 4.21 5.47 4.64
C THR A 33 3.92 4.33 5.61
N LEU A 34 4.38 4.45 6.86
CA LEU A 34 4.15 3.43 7.89
C LEU A 34 2.67 3.35 8.30
N ASP A 35 2.02 4.49 8.52
CA ASP A 35 0.59 4.55 8.84
C ASP A 35 -0.26 3.90 7.74
N LYS A 36 0.06 4.18 6.46
CA LYS A 36 -0.60 3.55 5.32
C LYS A 36 -0.33 2.04 5.26
N ALA A 37 0.92 1.61 5.48
CA ALA A 37 1.25 0.19 5.53
C ALA A 37 0.42 -0.52 6.61
N GLN A 38 0.27 0.09 7.80
CA GLN A 38 -0.56 -0.42 8.87
C GLN A 38 -2.05 -0.49 8.47
N LEU A 39 -2.62 0.60 7.97
CA LEU A 39 -4.04 0.68 7.58
C LEU A 39 -4.39 -0.30 6.47
N TYR A 40 -3.64 -0.29 5.36
CA TYR A 40 -3.95 -1.15 4.21
C TYR A 40 -3.70 -2.62 4.48
N SER A 41 -2.66 -2.96 5.26
CA SER A 41 -2.45 -4.36 5.68
C SER A 41 -3.60 -4.85 6.57
N GLU A 42 -4.14 -3.99 7.43
CA GLU A 42 -5.27 -4.30 8.31
C GLU A 42 -6.56 -4.56 7.53
N ILE A 43 -6.87 -3.69 6.57
CA ILE A 43 -8.01 -3.85 5.66
C ILE A 43 -7.85 -5.15 4.87
N TYR A 44 -6.68 -5.37 4.28
CA TYR A 44 -6.41 -6.58 3.48
C TYR A 44 -6.57 -7.85 4.31
N ALA A 45 -6.02 -7.89 5.52
CA ALA A 45 -6.13 -9.03 6.42
C ALA A 45 -7.57 -9.26 6.89
N SER A 46 -8.38 -8.21 6.98
CA SER A 46 -9.79 -8.29 7.36
C SER A 46 -10.68 -8.81 6.24
N SER A 47 -10.35 -8.52 4.98
CA SER A 47 -11.06 -9.07 3.81
C SER A 47 -10.64 -10.49 3.44
N ASN A 48 -9.42 -10.92 3.80
CA ASN A 48 -8.85 -12.22 3.36
C ASN A 48 -8.77 -13.28 4.48
N LYS A 49 -9.79 -13.37 5.33
CA LYS A 49 -9.81 -14.23 6.54
C LYS A 49 -9.73 -15.74 6.32
N LYS A 50 -9.93 -16.22 5.08
CA LYS A 50 -9.93 -17.65 4.71
C LYS A 50 -8.66 -18.07 3.95
N VAL A 51 -7.80 -17.11 3.58
CA VAL A 51 -6.60 -17.39 2.80
C VAL A 51 -5.45 -17.75 3.75
N LYS A 52 -4.67 -18.76 3.37
CA LYS A 52 -3.44 -19.14 4.06
C LYS A 52 -2.25 -18.88 3.14
N TYR A 53 -1.24 -18.22 3.66
CA TYR A 53 0.04 -18.01 2.99
C TYR A 53 1.12 -18.76 3.75
N SER A 54 2.06 -19.40 3.05
CA SER A 54 3.27 -19.93 3.71
C SER A 54 4.20 -18.77 4.07
N PHE A 55 4.93 -18.88 5.18
CA PHE A 55 5.91 -17.87 5.57
C PHE A 55 6.96 -17.63 4.46
N PHE A 56 7.40 -18.69 3.78
CA PHE A 56 8.32 -18.57 2.64
C PHE A 56 7.77 -17.70 1.51
N PHE A 57 6.47 -17.82 1.21
CA PHE A 57 5.81 -16.99 0.20
C PHE A 57 5.84 -15.50 0.56
N ILE A 58 5.71 -15.18 1.85
CA ILE A 58 5.76 -13.80 2.36
C ILE A 58 7.14 -13.19 2.11
N ILE A 59 8.21 -13.93 2.42
CA ILE A 59 9.59 -13.49 2.21
C ILE A 59 9.87 -13.25 0.72
N VAL A 60 9.51 -14.20 -0.15
CA VAL A 60 9.68 -14.05 -1.60
C VAL A 60 8.92 -12.84 -2.14
N LYS A 61 7.66 -12.64 -1.73
CA LYS A 61 6.87 -11.48 -2.16
C LYS A 61 7.46 -10.16 -1.68
N THR A 62 7.97 -10.12 -0.45
CA THR A 62 8.60 -8.93 0.15
C THR A 62 9.88 -8.57 -0.61
N PHE A 63 10.76 -9.55 -0.84
CA PHE A 63 11.99 -9.34 -1.59
C PHE A 63 11.71 -8.91 -3.03
N PHE A 64 10.76 -9.56 -3.69
CA PHE A 64 10.36 -9.20 -5.05
C PHE A 64 9.77 -7.78 -5.12
N ALA A 65 9.02 -7.34 -4.10
CA ALA A 65 8.51 -5.98 -4.04
C ALA A 65 9.64 -4.95 -3.95
N PHE A 66 10.65 -5.19 -3.09
CA PHE A 66 11.84 -4.36 -3.03
C PHE A 66 12.59 -4.33 -4.37
N PHE A 67 12.91 -5.50 -4.92
CA PHE A 67 13.62 -5.63 -6.19
C PHE A 67 12.89 -4.90 -7.32
N ARG A 68 11.56 -5.06 -7.40
CA ARG A 68 10.72 -4.37 -8.38
C ARG A 68 10.79 -2.86 -8.21
N SER A 69 10.61 -2.33 -7.00
CA SER A 69 10.61 -0.87 -6.80
C SER A 69 12.01 -0.26 -6.92
N TYR A 70 13.06 -0.96 -6.48
CA TYR A 70 14.41 -0.43 -6.49
C TYR A 70 15.10 -0.55 -7.85
N ILE A 71 14.99 -1.72 -8.50
CA ILE A 71 15.65 -2.00 -9.78
C ILE A 71 14.71 -1.72 -10.96
N LEU A 72 13.54 -2.36 -11.01
CA LEU A 72 12.67 -2.28 -12.19
C LEU A 72 12.00 -0.91 -12.37
N LYS A 73 11.70 -0.22 -11.26
CA LYS A 73 11.18 1.16 -11.29
C LYS A 73 12.29 2.22 -11.20
N LEU A 74 13.56 1.82 -11.35
CA LEU A 74 14.70 2.73 -11.32
C LEU A 74 14.81 3.54 -10.02
N GLY A 75 14.31 3.02 -8.89
CA GLY A 75 14.47 3.67 -7.58
C GLY A 75 15.95 3.95 -7.26
N ILE A 76 16.85 3.10 -7.74
CA ILE A 76 18.31 3.29 -7.63
C ILE A 76 18.81 4.65 -8.15
N THR A 77 18.16 5.26 -9.15
CA THR A 77 18.58 6.56 -9.71
C THR A 77 18.33 7.72 -8.74
N SER A 78 17.44 7.50 -7.76
CA SER A 78 17.12 8.48 -6.71
C SER A 78 18.00 8.33 -5.47
N GLY A 79 19.06 7.50 -5.54
CA GLY A 79 20.02 7.26 -4.46
C GLY A 79 19.33 6.79 -3.17
N TRP A 80 19.72 7.39 -2.04
CA TRP A 80 19.20 7.02 -0.72
C TRP A 80 17.67 7.19 -0.60
N ARG A 81 17.08 8.18 -1.27
CA ARG A 81 15.62 8.41 -1.24
C ARG A 81 14.87 7.27 -1.90
N GLY A 82 15.37 6.81 -3.05
CA GLY A 82 14.78 5.68 -3.77
C GLY A 82 14.93 4.37 -3.02
N PHE A 83 16.03 4.20 -2.28
CA PHE A 83 16.20 3.08 -1.36
C PHE A 83 15.13 3.10 -0.25
N VAL A 84 14.95 4.24 0.44
CA VAL A 84 13.95 4.39 1.52
C VAL A 84 12.54 4.11 1.01
N ILE A 85 12.18 4.64 -0.16
CA ILE A 85 10.86 4.41 -0.78
C ILE A 85 10.66 2.92 -1.12
N SER A 86 11.66 2.30 -1.76
CA SER A 86 11.59 0.88 -2.13
C SER A 86 11.53 -0.04 -0.92
N PHE A 87 12.22 0.33 0.16
CA PHE A 87 12.15 -0.38 1.43
C PHE A 87 10.79 -0.21 2.11
N GLY A 88 10.22 0.99 2.09
CA GLY A 88 8.85 1.25 2.56
C GLY A 88 7.79 0.43 1.80
N ASP A 89 7.92 0.31 0.48
CA ASP A 89 7.07 -0.56 -0.35
C ASP A 89 7.18 -2.02 0.10
N ALA A 90 8.39 -2.50 0.34
CA ALA A 90 8.64 -3.87 0.80
C ALA A 90 8.01 -4.13 2.18
N ILE A 91 8.16 -3.20 3.13
CA ILE A 91 7.52 -3.25 4.46
C ILE A 91 5.99 -3.35 4.32
N GLY A 92 5.40 -2.55 3.43
CA GLY A 92 3.96 -2.59 3.17
C GLY A 92 3.49 -3.95 2.67
N VAL A 93 4.25 -4.57 1.75
CA VAL A 93 3.98 -5.92 1.24
C VAL A 93 4.17 -6.98 2.32
N PHE A 94 5.21 -6.88 3.14
CA PHE A 94 5.46 -7.80 4.24
C PHE A 94 4.28 -7.83 5.20
N PHE A 95 3.88 -6.68 5.75
CA PHE A 95 2.79 -6.62 6.73
C PHE A 95 1.43 -7.00 6.14
N LYS A 96 1.20 -6.71 4.84
CA LYS A 96 0.00 -7.15 4.13
C LYS A 96 -0.21 -8.66 4.21
N TYR A 97 0.84 -9.45 4.00
CA TYR A 97 0.74 -10.92 4.03
C TYR A 97 0.98 -11.50 5.43
N ALA A 98 1.87 -10.92 6.24
CA ALA A 98 2.16 -11.36 7.60
C ALA A 98 0.92 -11.31 8.51
N LYS A 99 0.12 -10.24 8.42
CA LYS A 99 -1.13 -10.13 9.20
C LYS A 99 -2.17 -11.19 8.81
N VAL A 100 -2.25 -11.56 7.53
CA VAL A 100 -3.13 -12.67 7.10
C VAL A 100 -2.64 -13.99 7.68
N TYR A 101 -1.32 -14.24 7.61
CA TYR A 101 -0.70 -15.43 8.15
C TYR A 101 -0.95 -15.58 9.66
N GLN A 102 -0.70 -14.53 10.45
CA GLN A 102 -0.94 -14.51 11.89
C GLN A 102 -2.40 -14.84 12.23
N ARG A 103 -3.37 -14.24 11.52
CA ARG A 103 -4.81 -14.51 11.73
C ARG A 103 -5.23 -15.92 11.33
N SER A 104 -4.50 -16.54 10.41
CA SER A 104 -4.78 -17.90 9.97
C SER A 104 -4.25 -18.95 10.95
N GLU A 105 -3.15 -18.65 11.65
CA GLU A 105 -2.59 -19.50 12.72
C GLU A 105 -3.40 -19.36 14.02
N ALA A 106 -3.84 -18.15 14.40
CA ALA A 106 -4.67 -17.93 15.60
C ALA A 106 -6.08 -18.58 15.55
N LYS A 107 -6.45 -19.18 14.43
CA LYS A 107 -7.71 -19.93 14.23
C LYS A 107 -7.53 -21.45 14.25
N LYS A 108 -6.29 -21.94 14.35
CA LYS A 108 -6.02 -23.35 14.66
C LYS A 108 -6.16 -23.56 16.16
#